data_AF-A0A6G6KDE5-F1
#
_entry.id   AF-A0A6G6KDE5-F1
#
_cell.length_a   1.000
_cell.length_b   1.000
_cell.length_c   1.000
_cell.angle_alpha   90.00
_cell.angle_beta   90.00
_cell.angle_gamma   90.00
#
_symmetry.space_group_name_H-M   'P 1'
#
loop_
_entity.id
_entity.type
_entity.pdbx_description
1 polymer ?
#
loop_
_entity_poly.entity_id
_entity_poly.type
_entity_poly.pdbx_seq_one_letter_code
_entity_poly.pdbx_strand_id
1 'polypeptide(L)'
;MIVLLLNAAALSTGYAADDDPLKKAEKITYYDRNGDGKVDCESHTHRGWADADWLLMDDNYDGRYEKKMSFGVKVFETEVDIPVPTGVPISKQKR
;
A
#
# COMPACT_ATOMS: atom_id res chain seq x y z
N MET A 1 26.04 45.14 39.68
CA MET A 1 24.68 45.61 39.37
C MET A 1 24.71 46.33 38.03
N ILE A 2 24.22 45.68 36.98
CA ILE A 2 23.56 46.23 35.78
C ILE A 2 22.92 44.99 35.13
N VAL A 3 21.60 45.00 35.07
CA VAL A 3 20.74 43.98 34.49
C VAL A 3 20.57 44.32 33.01
N LEU A 4 20.95 43.42 32.11
CA LEU A 4 20.62 43.50 30.68
C LEU A 4 19.64 42.37 30.36
N LEU A 5 18.35 42.73 30.41
CA LEU A 5 17.24 41.95 29.88
C LEU A 5 17.34 41.96 28.34
N LEU A 6 17.77 40.85 27.73
CA LEU A 6 17.54 40.61 26.31
C LEU A 6 16.22 39.86 26.15
N ASN A 7 15.23 40.57 25.59
CA ASN A 7 14.01 40.00 25.03
C ASN A 7 14.38 39.16 23.80
N ALA A 8 14.37 37.83 23.94
CA ALA A 8 14.37 36.92 22.80
C ALA A 8 12.92 36.68 22.37
N ALA A 9 12.48 37.36 21.31
CA ALA A 9 11.26 37.03 20.60
C ALA A 9 11.46 35.66 19.93
N ALA A 10 10.87 34.62 20.50
CA ALA A 10 10.83 33.30 19.87
C ALA A 10 9.86 33.37 18.68
N LEU A 11 10.43 33.46 17.48
CA LEU A 11 9.71 33.22 16.23
C LEU A 11 9.20 31.78 16.24
N SER A 12 7.89 31.61 16.43
CA SER A 12 7.22 30.33 16.21
C SER A 12 7.16 30.04 14.71
N THR A 13 8.22 29.48 14.15
CA THR A 13 8.13 28.77 12.86
C THR A 13 7.43 27.44 13.12
N GLY A 14 6.10 27.45 13.05
CA GLY A 14 5.30 26.24 13.05
C GLY A 14 5.54 25.47 11.76
N TYR A 15 6.50 24.55 11.78
CA TYR A 15 6.50 23.41 10.86
C TYR A 15 5.82 22.25 11.57
N ALA A 16 4.49 22.20 11.50
CA ALA A 16 3.77 20.95 11.70
C ALA A 16 3.59 20.31 10.33
N ALA A 17 4.65 19.69 9.81
CA ALA A 17 4.45 18.66 8.79
C ALA A 17 3.83 17.48 9.52
N ASP A 18 2.51 17.31 9.38
CA ASP A 18 1.77 16.11 9.78
C ASP A 18 2.13 14.97 8.81
N ASP A 19 3.41 14.62 8.76
CA ASP A 19 3.93 13.46 8.05
C ASP A 19 3.91 12.28 9.01
N ASP A 20 2.69 11.82 9.36
CA ASP A 20 2.55 10.50 9.95
C ASP A 20 2.82 9.45 8.85
N PRO A 21 3.96 8.74 8.90
CA PRO A 21 4.29 7.74 7.89
C PRO A 21 3.28 6.60 7.84
N LEU A 22 2.49 6.39 8.91
CA LEU A 22 1.43 5.37 8.96
C LEU A 22 0.20 5.75 8.14
N LYS A 23 -0.03 7.04 7.87
CA LYS A 23 -1.11 7.49 6.96
C LYS A 23 -0.82 7.14 5.50
N LYS A 24 0.45 6.97 5.13
CA LYS A 24 0.94 6.76 3.75
C LYS A 24 1.46 5.33 3.51
N ALA A 25 1.12 4.37 4.37
CA ALA A 25 1.57 2.99 4.23
C ALA A 25 0.82 2.24 3.13
N GLU A 26 1.55 1.39 2.40
CA GLU A 26 0.98 0.38 1.52
C GLU A 26 0.24 -0.67 2.36
N LYS A 27 -0.97 -1.03 1.92
CA LYS A 27 -1.74 -2.13 2.48
C LYS A 27 -1.82 -3.26 1.47
N ILE A 28 -1.29 -4.42 1.85
CA ILE A 28 -1.40 -5.65 1.08
C ILE A 28 -2.60 -6.47 1.59
N THR A 29 -3.44 -6.96 0.69
CA THR A 29 -4.58 -7.83 1.01
C THR A 29 -4.57 -9.04 0.07
N TYR A 30 -4.58 -10.25 0.64
CA TYR A 30 -4.60 -11.50 -0.11
C TYR A 30 -6.02 -12.05 -0.22
N TYR A 31 -6.35 -12.61 -1.38
CA TYR A 31 -7.65 -13.20 -1.66
C TYR A 31 -7.52 -14.61 -2.24
N ASP A 32 -8.53 -15.41 -1.96
CA ASP A 32 -8.79 -16.74 -2.51
C ASP A 32 -10.11 -16.63 -3.28
N ARG A 33 -10.03 -16.46 -4.61
CA ARG A 33 -11.17 -16.29 -5.51
C ARG A 33 -11.79 -17.63 -5.87
N ASN A 34 -11.01 -18.72 -5.93
CA ASN A 34 -11.53 -20.04 -6.30
C ASN A 34 -11.99 -20.91 -5.11
N GLY A 35 -11.65 -20.52 -3.89
CA GLY A 35 -12.03 -21.19 -2.65
C GLY A 35 -11.20 -22.43 -2.31
N ASP A 36 -9.99 -22.59 -2.87
CA ASP A 36 -9.13 -23.77 -2.61
C ASP A 36 -8.25 -23.63 -1.36
N GLY A 37 -8.32 -22.49 -0.67
CA GLY A 37 -7.53 -22.18 0.51
C GLY A 37 -6.14 -21.62 0.19
N LYS A 38 -5.82 -21.34 -1.08
CA LYS A 38 -4.60 -20.68 -1.50
C LYS A 38 -4.90 -19.26 -1.98
N VAL A 39 -3.85 -18.44 -2.00
CA VAL A 39 -3.96 -17.10 -2.55
C VAL A 39 -3.96 -17.20 -4.07
N ASP A 40 -4.87 -16.49 -4.73
CA ASP A 40 -4.88 -16.34 -6.19
C ASP A 40 -4.97 -14.88 -6.65
N CYS A 41 -4.98 -13.95 -5.69
CA CYS A 41 -4.93 -12.51 -5.92
C CYS A 41 -4.27 -11.79 -4.73
N GLU A 42 -3.29 -10.93 -5.02
CA GLU A 42 -2.66 -10.02 -4.05
C GLU A 42 -2.96 -8.58 -4.46
N SER A 43 -3.59 -7.81 -3.56
CA SER A 43 -3.97 -6.43 -3.79
C SER A 43 -3.14 -5.47 -2.98
N HIS A 44 -2.56 -4.49 -3.65
CA HIS A 44 -1.77 -3.42 -3.07
C HIS A 44 -2.56 -2.12 -3.14
N THR A 45 -2.87 -1.55 -1.98
CA THR A 45 -3.56 -0.26 -1.86
C THR A 45 -2.66 0.76 -1.20
N HIS A 46 -2.42 1.89 -1.86
CA HIS A 46 -1.62 2.99 -1.32
C HIS A 46 -2.51 4.11 -0.81
N ARG A 47 -2.62 4.24 0.52
CA ARG A 47 -3.48 5.28 1.11
C ARG A 47 -2.91 6.67 0.84
N GLY A 48 -3.76 7.54 0.32
CA GLY A 48 -3.42 8.94 0.05
C GLY A 48 -2.71 9.18 -1.29
N TRP A 49 -2.56 8.14 -2.12
CA TRP A 49 -1.94 8.23 -3.43
C TRP A 49 -2.97 7.80 -4.47
N ALA A 50 -3.37 8.72 -5.35
CA ALA A 50 -4.17 8.37 -6.50
C ALA A 50 -3.35 7.50 -7.46
N ASP A 51 -4.02 6.58 -8.16
CA ASP A 51 -3.43 5.82 -9.26
C ASP A 51 -2.20 4.95 -8.88
N ALA A 52 -2.10 4.58 -7.60
CA ALA A 52 -0.99 3.80 -7.05
C ALA A 52 -1.40 2.38 -6.63
N ASP A 53 -2.66 2.01 -6.86
CA ASP A 53 -3.19 0.69 -6.54
C ASP A 53 -2.84 -0.30 -7.66
N TRP A 54 -2.54 -1.53 -7.29
CA TRP A 54 -2.22 -2.58 -8.24
C TRP A 54 -2.51 -3.98 -7.67
N LEU A 55 -2.61 -4.97 -8.54
CA LEU A 55 -2.87 -6.37 -8.20
C LEU A 55 -1.82 -7.28 -8.82
N LEU A 56 -1.58 -8.41 -8.18
CA LEU A 56 -1.07 -9.63 -8.81
C LEU A 56 -2.20 -10.66 -8.89
N MET A 57 -2.26 -11.37 -10.01
CA MET A 57 -3.31 -12.34 -10.31
C MET A 57 -2.67 -13.66 -10.71
N ASP A 58 -3.17 -14.75 -10.12
CA ASP A 58 -2.99 -16.15 -10.52
C ASP A 58 -4.34 -16.60 -11.12
N ASP A 59 -4.54 -16.46 -12.42
CA ASP A 59 -5.83 -16.77 -13.06
C ASP A 59 -5.97 -18.26 -13.42
N ASN A 60 -4.86 -19.01 -13.46
CA ASN A 60 -4.85 -20.44 -13.77
C ASN A 60 -4.76 -21.34 -12.52
N TYR A 61 -4.56 -20.75 -11.34
CA TYR A 61 -4.48 -21.37 -10.02
C TYR A 61 -3.32 -22.36 -9.86
N ASP A 62 -2.18 -22.08 -10.52
CA ASP A 62 -0.98 -22.94 -10.49
C ASP A 62 0.01 -22.58 -9.37
N GLY A 63 -0.28 -21.54 -8.59
CA GLY A 63 0.57 -21.07 -7.50
C GLY A 63 1.63 -20.06 -7.96
N ARG A 64 1.46 -19.46 -9.14
CA ARG A 64 2.29 -18.37 -9.64
C ARG A 64 1.41 -17.28 -10.23
N TYR A 65 1.76 -16.03 -9.92
CA TYR A 65 1.14 -14.89 -10.57
C TYR A 65 1.66 -14.77 -11.99
N GLU A 66 0.75 -14.72 -12.97
CA GLU A 66 1.07 -14.47 -14.37
C GLU A 66 0.84 -13.01 -14.79
N LYS A 67 0.09 -12.22 -14.00
CA LYS A 67 -0.24 -10.82 -14.33
C LYS A 67 -0.08 -9.87 -13.16
N LYS A 68 0.44 -8.68 -13.49
CA LYS A 68 0.33 -7.48 -12.67
C LYS A 68 -0.61 -6.49 -13.35
N MET A 69 -1.64 -6.04 -12.62
CA MET A 69 -2.57 -5.00 -13.06
C MET A 69 -2.35 -3.73 -12.25
N SER A 70 -2.00 -2.61 -12.89
CA SER A 70 -1.86 -1.31 -12.21
C SER A 70 -3.01 -0.39 -12.61
N PHE A 71 -3.63 0.26 -11.63
CA PHE A 71 -4.76 1.15 -11.85
C PHE A 71 -4.30 2.61 -11.78
N GLY A 72 -4.42 3.33 -12.90
CA GLY A 72 -4.33 4.78 -12.90
C GLY A 72 -5.32 5.40 -13.88
N VAL A 73 -4.90 6.44 -14.61
CA VAL A 73 -5.70 7.03 -15.73
C VAL A 73 -6.19 5.95 -16.71
N LYS A 74 -5.45 4.85 -16.85
CA LYS A 74 -5.85 3.62 -17.53
C LYS A 74 -5.43 2.41 -16.70
N VAL A 75 -5.97 1.24 -17.05
CA VAL A 75 -5.47 -0.05 -16.55
C VAL A 75 -4.28 -0.47 -17.39
N PHE A 76 -3.16 -0.76 -16.73
CA PHE A 76 -1.98 -1.34 -17.35
C PHE A 76 -1.82 -2.78 -16.89
N GLU A 77 -1.71 -3.70 -17.84
CA GLU A 77 -1.45 -5.11 -17.58
C GLU A 77 -0.02 -5.43 -17.99
N THR A 78 0.69 -6.21 -17.18
CA THR A 78 2.04 -6.67 -17.46
C THR A 78 2.15 -8.13 -17.06
N GLU A 79 2.67 -8.95 -17.97
CA GLU A 79 2.98 -10.36 -17.67
C GLU A 79 4.12 -10.45 -16.66
N VAL A 80 3.96 -11.32 -15.68
CA VAL A 80 4.95 -11.58 -14.63
C VAL A 80 5.05 -13.08 -14.39
N ASP A 81 6.08 -13.51 -13.68
CA ASP A 81 6.23 -14.90 -13.25
C ASP A 81 6.76 -14.90 -11.81
N ILE A 82 5.85 -14.81 -10.85
CA ILE A 82 6.16 -14.61 -9.42
C ILE A 82 5.47 -15.71 -8.61
N PRO A 83 6.16 -16.41 -7.68
CA PRO A 83 5.51 -17.40 -6.84
C PRO A 83 4.47 -16.76 -5.91
N VAL A 84 3.32 -17.42 -5.78
CA VAL A 84 2.28 -17.04 -4.82
C VAL A 84 2.80 -17.25 -3.38
N PRO A 85 2.59 -16.30 -2.47
CA PRO A 85 2.98 -16.44 -1.07
C PRO A 85 2.10 -17.47 -0.33
N THR A 86 2.75 -18.31 0.48
CA THR A 86 2.09 -19.33 1.30
C THR A 86 2.02 -18.91 2.77
N GLY A 87 0.97 -19.34 3.48
CA GLY A 87 0.85 -19.11 4.92
C GLY A 87 0.47 -17.67 5.31
N VAL A 88 0.04 -16.87 4.33
CA VAL A 88 -0.45 -15.51 4.56
C VAL A 88 -1.94 -15.51 4.93
N PRO A 89 -2.41 -14.54 5.72
CA PRO A 89 -3.83 -14.43 6.05
C PRO A 89 -4.66 -14.06 4.81
N ILE A 90 -5.56 -14.95 4.41
CA ILE A 90 -6.53 -14.70 3.33
C ILE A 90 -7.67 -13.84 3.89
N SER A 91 -7.98 -12.74 3.20
CA SER A 91 -9.11 -11.89 3.54
C SER A 91 -10.41 -12.52 3.05
N LYS A 92 -11.48 -12.32 3.82
CA LYS A 92 -12.84 -12.57 3.33
C LYS A 92 -13.08 -11.70 2.11
N GLN A 93 -13.46 -12.32 0.99
CA GLN A 93 -13.89 -11.59 -0.20
C GLN A 93 -15.12 -10.75 0.18
N LYS A 94 -15.05 -9.43 -0.02
CA LYS A 94 -16.25 -8.60 0.10
C LYS A 94 -17.11 -8.88 -1.13
N ARG A 95 -18.24 -9.56 -0.91
CA ARG A 95 -19.32 -9.70 -1.90
C ARG A 95 -19.88 -8.35 -2.30
#